data_AF-A0A3S9PWI7-F1
#
_entry.id   AF-A0A3S9PWI7-F1
#
_cell.length_a   1.000
_cell.length_b   1.000
_cell.length_c   1.000
_cell.angle_alpha   90.00
_cell.angle_beta   90.00
_cell.angle_gamma   90.00
#
_symmetry.space_group_name_H-M   'P 1'
#
loop_
_entity.id
_entity.type
_entity.pdbx_description
1 polymer ?
#
loop_
_entity_poly.entity_id
_entity_poly.type
_entity_poly.pdbx_seq_one_letter_code
_entity_poly.pdbx_strand_id
1 'polypeptide(L)'
;MFNLRIAASMAACSALVFAGVAGSVSASNDSTMTPENLLPMFQSAASTNDAFPAEVKPEELGIAAQAESRSLGSDSVARYWVTLSERSQVCLVMYIPGGYEVAGSTCGTLTDFNQKGLKLKLRSNIDGNIVSRVAYLFPSDVELTSLTADSRGTESENFVALTPEQNADLTPRDLARSGHSDFVFYPIGE
;
A
#
# COMPACT_ATOMS: atom_id res chain seq x y z
N MET A 1 55.41 21.53 41.94
CA MET A 1 56.53 20.61 42.24
C MET A 1 56.55 19.53 41.15
N PHE A 2 57.72 19.34 40.52
CA PHE A 2 58.27 18.12 39.89
C PHE A 2 57.29 16.99 39.49
N ASN A 3 57.31 16.38 38.30
CA ASN A 3 58.43 16.08 37.42
C ASN A 3 57.92 15.64 36.02
N LEU A 4 58.70 16.04 35.02
CA LEU A 4 58.74 15.61 33.63
C LEU A 4 59.07 14.11 33.50
N ARG A 5 58.42 13.35 32.60
CA ARG A 5 59.09 12.34 31.73
C ARG A 5 58.40 12.19 30.39
N ILE A 6 59.21 12.48 29.38
CA ILE A 6 59.03 12.29 27.94
C ILE A 6 59.14 10.80 27.62
N ALA A 7 58.24 10.29 26.77
CA ALA A 7 58.53 9.12 25.95
C ALA A 7 57.95 9.37 24.55
N ALA A 8 58.82 9.87 23.69
CA ALA A 8 58.59 9.91 22.25
C ALA A 8 58.71 8.48 21.71
N SER A 9 57.69 8.01 21.00
CA SER A 9 57.82 6.91 20.05
C SER A 9 57.24 7.36 18.72
N MET A 10 58.14 7.90 17.89
CA MET A 10 57.95 7.98 16.44
C MET A 10 57.99 6.57 15.87
N ALA A 11 56.90 6.12 15.28
CA ALA A 11 56.91 5.06 14.28
C ALA A 11 55.97 5.48 13.14
N ALA A 12 56.56 6.18 12.17
CA ALA A 12 55.94 6.45 10.88
C ALA A 12 55.91 5.15 10.08
N CYS A 13 54.71 4.64 9.79
CA CYS A 13 54.48 3.71 8.69
C CYS A 13 53.50 4.36 7.73
N SER A 14 54.06 4.99 6.70
CA SER A 14 53.34 5.37 5.50
C SER A 14 52.89 4.11 4.77
N ALA A 15 51.60 3.78 4.84
CA ALA A 15 50.96 2.86 3.91
C ALA A 15 49.94 3.66 3.09
N LEU A 16 50.40 4.13 1.93
CA LEU A 16 49.55 4.60 0.84
C LEU A 16 48.77 3.39 0.32
N VAL A 17 47.54 3.22 0.78
CA VAL A 17 46.56 2.32 0.17
C VAL A 17 45.64 3.17 -0.71
N PHE A 18 46.07 3.37 -1.96
CA PHE A 18 45.12 3.63 -3.05
C PHE A 18 44.49 2.27 -3.41
N ALA A 19 43.30 2.00 -2.87
CA ALA A 19 42.43 0.94 -3.36
C ALA A 19 41.07 1.56 -3.62
N GLY A 20 40.60 1.39 -4.86
CA GLY A 20 39.57 2.21 -5.48
C GLY A 20 38.33 2.39 -4.62
N VAL A 21 37.83 3.63 -4.60
CA VAL A 21 36.40 3.87 -4.51
C VAL A 21 35.76 3.13 -5.68
N ALA A 22 35.46 1.85 -5.48
CA ALA A 22 34.39 1.19 -6.18
C ALA A 22 33.15 2.00 -5.83
N GLY A 23 32.86 3.00 -6.67
CA GLY A 23 31.56 3.64 -6.66
C GLY A 23 30.58 2.51 -6.85
N SER A 24 29.95 2.08 -5.76
CA SER A 24 28.66 1.43 -5.82
C SER A 24 27.76 2.48 -6.46
N VAL A 25 27.75 2.51 -7.79
CA VAL A 25 26.60 3.00 -8.52
C VAL A 25 25.55 1.98 -8.13
N SER A 26 24.90 2.22 -6.99
CA SER A 26 23.56 1.74 -6.78
C SER A 26 22.81 2.33 -7.95
N ALA A 27 22.73 1.57 -9.05
CA ALA A 27 21.72 1.76 -10.04
C ALA A 27 20.44 1.62 -9.24
N SER A 28 19.92 2.76 -8.80
CA SER A 28 18.62 2.85 -8.18
C SER A 28 17.68 2.17 -9.17
N ASN A 29 17.21 0.98 -8.83
CA ASN A 29 16.18 0.25 -9.57
C ASN A 29 14.84 1.01 -9.47
N ASP A 30 14.84 2.33 -9.69
CA ASP A 30 13.65 3.18 -9.68
C ASP A 30 12.73 2.87 -10.86
N SER A 31 13.24 2.20 -11.88
CA SER A 31 12.46 1.72 -13.02
C SER A 31 11.46 0.61 -12.68
N THR A 32 11.44 0.07 -11.44
CA THR A 32 10.42 -0.91 -11.01
C THR A 32 9.21 -0.28 -10.31
N MET A 33 9.30 0.93 -9.75
CA MET A 33 8.19 1.57 -9.01
C MET A 33 7.30 2.45 -9.90
N THR A 34 6.85 1.92 -11.04
CA THR A 34 5.81 2.59 -11.83
C THR A 34 4.42 2.17 -11.33
N PRO A 35 3.39 3.03 -11.44
CA PRO A 35 2.02 2.66 -11.09
C PRO A 35 1.57 1.37 -11.79
N GLU A 36 1.94 1.19 -13.06
CA GLU A 36 1.54 0.05 -13.88
C GLU A 36 2.14 -1.27 -13.40
N ASN A 37 3.34 -1.24 -12.81
CA ASN A 37 3.94 -2.43 -12.23
C ASN A 37 3.25 -2.78 -10.91
N LEU A 38 2.99 -1.78 -10.06
CA LEU A 38 2.39 -2.00 -8.73
C LEU A 38 0.90 -2.30 -8.80
N LEU A 39 0.19 -1.77 -9.80
CA LEU A 39 -1.25 -1.88 -10.04
C LEU A 39 -1.54 -2.15 -11.52
N PRO A 40 -1.36 -3.40 -12.00
CA PRO A 40 -1.50 -3.76 -13.42
C PRO A 40 -2.85 -3.41 -14.05
N MET A 41 -3.91 -3.28 -13.25
CA MET A 41 -5.24 -2.83 -13.69
C MET A 41 -5.25 -1.46 -14.39
N PHE A 42 -4.26 -0.59 -14.14
CA PHE A 42 -4.14 0.69 -14.86
C PHE A 42 -3.61 0.54 -16.30
N GLN A 43 -3.05 -0.62 -16.66
CA GLN A 43 -2.65 -0.93 -18.05
C GLN A 43 -3.84 -1.28 -18.94
N SER A 44 -4.93 -1.74 -18.33
CA SER A 44 -6.18 -2.06 -19.04
C SER A 44 -6.96 -0.80 -19.40
N ALA A 45 -7.74 -0.88 -20.48
CA ALA A 45 -8.69 0.16 -20.84
C ALA A 45 -9.74 0.34 -19.74
N ALA A 46 -10.12 1.59 -19.50
CA ALA A 46 -11.16 1.91 -18.52
C ALA A 46 -12.49 1.26 -18.90
N SER A 47 -13.20 0.76 -17.88
CA SER A 47 -14.54 0.18 -18.00
C SER A 47 -15.61 1.13 -17.42
N THR A 48 -16.88 0.82 -17.65
CA THR A 48 -17.99 1.56 -17.03
C THR A 48 -18.04 1.42 -15.51
N ASN A 49 -17.49 0.33 -14.96
CA ASN A 49 -17.46 0.09 -13.51
C ASN A 49 -16.39 0.92 -12.79
N ASP A 50 -15.46 1.51 -13.54
CA ASP A 50 -14.41 2.35 -12.99
C ASP A 50 -14.92 3.71 -12.52
N ALA A 51 -16.09 4.14 -13.01
CA ALA A 51 -16.72 5.37 -12.56
C ALA A 51 -17.31 5.22 -11.16
N PHE A 52 -17.10 6.23 -10.32
CA PHE A 52 -17.79 6.36 -9.05
C PHE A 52 -19.30 6.56 -9.26
N PRO A 53 -20.15 6.04 -8.35
CA PRO A 53 -21.57 6.39 -8.36
C PRO A 53 -21.73 7.89 -8.03
N ALA A 54 -22.85 8.50 -8.42
CA ALA A 54 -23.03 9.96 -8.36
C ALA A 54 -22.96 10.54 -6.94
N GLU A 55 -23.20 9.70 -5.95
CA GLU A 55 -23.20 10.00 -4.52
C GLU A 55 -21.76 10.10 -3.96
N VAL A 56 -20.80 9.46 -4.62
CA VAL A 56 -19.38 9.50 -4.25
C VAL A 56 -18.71 10.66 -4.98
N LYS A 57 -18.37 11.72 -4.24
CA LYS A 57 -17.64 12.89 -4.74
C LYS A 57 -16.15 12.75 -4.43
N PRO A 58 -15.28 12.46 -5.42
CA PRO A 58 -13.86 12.19 -5.18
C PRO A 58 -13.15 13.33 -4.42
N GLU A 59 -13.53 14.57 -4.67
CA GLU A 59 -12.92 15.74 -4.05
C GLU A 59 -13.19 15.80 -2.54
N GLU A 60 -14.36 15.35 -2.09
CA GLU A 60 -14.69 15.25 -0.66
C GLU A 60 -13.89 14.13 0.03
N LEU A 61 -13.38 13.16 -0.75
CA LEU A 61 -12.49 12.09 -0.31
C LEU A 61 -11.00 12.46 -0.42
N GLY A 62 -10.67 13.70 -0.76
CA GLY A 62 -9.29 14.14 -0.97
C GLY A 62 -8.62 13.56 -2.22
N ILE A 63 -9.41 13.08 -3.19
CA ILE A 63 -8.95 12.54 -4.46
C ILE A 63 -9.02 13.66 -5.50
N ALA A 64 -7.96 13.84 -6.29
CA ALA A 64 -7.93 14.85 -7.33
C ALA A 64 -9.00 14.58 -8.41
N ALA A 65 -9.59 15.64 -8.96
CA ALA A 65 -10.64 15.54 -9.98
C ALA A 65 -10.18 14.79 -11.25
N GLN A 66 -8.89 14.90 -11.60
CA GLN A 66 -8.29 14.18 -12.74
C GLN A 66 -7.69 12.82 -12.37
N ALA A 67 -7.94 12.28 -11.17
CA ALA A 67 -7.41 10.97 -10.80
C ALA A 67 -8.04 9.87 -11.67
N GLU A 68 -7.21 8.95 -12.16
CA GLU A 68 -7.70 7.76 -12.84
C GLU A 68 -8.27 6.80 -11.79
N SER A 69 -9.41 6.17 -12.07
CA SER A 69 -10.03 5.19 -11.19
C SER A 69 -10.13 3.81 -11.85
N ARG A 70 -10.06 2.75 -11.03
CA ARG A 70 -10.29 1.36 -11.44
C ARG A 70 -11.15 0.65 -10.39
N SER A 71 -12.18 -0.06 -10.85
CA SER A 71 -12.98 -0.94 -10.00
C SER A 71 -12.10 -2.05 -9.42
N LEU A 72 -12.24 -2.31 -8.12
CA LEU A 72 -11.68 -3.49 -7.45
C LEU A 72 -12.77 -4.56 -7.21
N GLY A 73 -14.00 -4.30 -7.64
CA GLY A 73 -15.17 -5.13 -7.45
C GLY A 73 -16.10 -4.65 -6.34
N SER A 74 -16.96 -5.55 -5.89
CA SER A 74 -17.95 -5.30 -4.84
C SER A 74 -18.25 -6.57 -4.06
N ASP A 75 -18.71 -6.41 -2.83
CA ASP A 75 -19.33 -7.48 -2.05
C ASP A 75 -20.82 -7.17 -1.82
N SER A 76 -21.48 -7.90 -0.92
CA SER A 76 -22.90 -7.72 -0.62
C SER A 76 -23.26 -6.39 0.04
N VAL A 77 -22.29 -5.60 0.51
CA VAL A 77 -22.55 -4.34 1.22
C VAL A 77 -21.70 -3.16 0.74
N ALA A 78 -20.62 -3.39 0.01
CA ALA A 78 -19.68 -2.33 -0.34
C ALA A 78 -19.14 -2.48 -1.76
N ARG A 79 -18.76 -1.34 -2.34
CA ARG A 79 -18.08 -1.21 -3.63
C ARG A 79 -16.71 -0.59 -3.41
N TYR A 80 -15.73 -1.03 -4.20
CA TYR A 80 -14.33 -0.71 -3.97
C TYR A 80 -13.67 -0.20 -5.24
N TRP A 81 -12.81 0.81 -5.10
CA TRP A 81 -12.00 1.34 -6.19
C TRP A 81 -10.58 1.62 -5.72
N VAL A 82 -9.65 1.63 -6.67
CA VAL A 82 -8.36 2.28 -6.51
C VAL A 82 -8.31 3.50 -7.41
N THR A 83 -7.69 4.58 -6.94
CA THR A 83 -7.40 5.74 -7.76
C THR A 83 -5.92 6.03 -7.83
N LEU A 84 -5.49 6.63 -8.93
CA LEU A 84 -4.14 7.11 -9.16
C LEU A 84 -4.19 8.60 -9.49
N SER A 85 -3.72 9.43 -8.56
CA SER A 85 -3.62 10.89 -8.75
C SER A 85 -2.21 11.25 -9.21
N GLU A 86 -2.12 11.96 -10.34
CA GLU A 86 -0.87 12.50 -10.92
C GLU A 86 0.28 11.47 -10.98
N ARG A 87 -0.05 10.18 -11.11
CA ARG A 87 0.89 9.05 -11.11
C ARG A 87 1.81 8.94 -9.88
N SER A 88 1.48 9.58 -8.76
CA SER A 88 2.34 9.61 -7.56
C SER A 88 1.63 9.19 -6.28
N GLN A 89 0.30 9.25 -6.27
CA GLN A 89 -0.52 8.91 -5.12
C GLN A 89 -1.56 7.86 -5.48
N VAL A 90 -1.61 6.80 -4.69
CA VAL A 90 -2.60 5.73 -4.77
C VAL A 90 -3.60 5.94 -3.65
N CYS A 91 -4.90 5.88 -3.95
CA CYS A 91 -5.94 5.85 -2.93
C CYS A 91 -6.79 4.60 -3.06
N LEU A 92 -7.08 3.95 -1.92
CA LEU A 92 -8.09 2.92 -1.80
C LEU A 92 -9.39 3.59 -1.37
N VAL A 93 -10.47 3.35 -2.12
CA VAL A 93 -11.80 3.92 -1.89
C VAL A 93 -12.78 2.80 -1.58
N MET A 94 -13.63 3.04 -0.58
CA MET A 94 -14.74 2.17 -0.22
C MET A 94 -16.03 2.98 -0.16
N TYR A 95 -17.09 2.43 -0.72
CA TYR A 95 -18.44 2.98 -0.65
C TYR A 95 -19.41 1.95 -0.09
N ILE A 96 -20.16 2.31 0.96
CA ILE A 96 -21.24 1.50 1.53
C ILE A 96 -22.57 2.19 1.20
N PRO A 97 -23.31 1.75 0.15
CA PRO A 97 -24.64 2.27 -0.16
C PRO A 97 -25.66 1.94 0.94
N GLY A 98 -26.69 2.78 1.12
CA GLY A 98 -27.75 2.56 2.12
C GLY A 98 -28.33 3.84 2.72
N GLY A 99 -28.90 3.77 3.93
CA GLY A 99 -29.64 4.90 4.52
C GLY A 99 -28.82 6.17 4.82
N TYR A 100 -27.53 6.05 5.10
CA TYR A 100 -26.60 7.17 5.32
C TYR A 100 -25.35 7.09 4.44
N GLU A 101 -25.47 6.50 3.24
CA GLU A 101 -24.42 6.35 2.21
C GLU A 101 -23.05 6.91 2.59
N VAL A 102 -22.12 6.02 2.98
CA VAL A 102 -20.81 6.44 3.50
C VAL A 102 -19.75 6.05 2.48
N ALA A 103 -18.92 7.03 2.12
CA ALA A 103 -17.70 6.81 1.36
C ALA A 103 -16.48 7.18 2.21
N GLY A 104 -15.39 6.46 2.01
CA GLY A 104 -14.12 6.74 2.67
C GLY A 104 -12.94 6.41 1.77
N SER A 105 -11.81 7.05 2.02
CA SER A 105 -10.56 6.83 1.31
C SER A 105 -9.38 6.73 2.27
N THR A 106 -8.37 5.95 1.87
CA THR A 106 -7.01 6.02 2.43
C THR A 106 -6.05 6.20 1.27
N CYS A 107 -5.23 7.24 1.32
CA CYS A 107 -4.24 7.55 0.28
C CYS A 107 -2.81 7.37 0.79
N GLY A 108 -1.90 7.01 -0.11
CA GLY A 108 -0.46 6.94 0.14
C GLY A 108 0.35 7.24 -1.11
N THR A 109 1.62 7.57 -0.96
CA THR A 109 2.54 7.67 -2.10
C THR A 109 2.75 6.29 -2.73
N LEU A 110 3.22 6.21 -3.98
CA LEU A 110 3.62 4.93 -4.57
C LEU A 110 4.67 4.20 -3.72
N THR A 111 5.60 4.94 -3.12
CA THR A 111 6.63 4.37 -2.24
C THR A 111 6.01 3.76 -0.98
N ASP A 112 5.10 4.48 -0.31
CA ASP A 112 4.40 3.96 0.87
C ASP A 112 3.53 2.76 0.51
N PHE A 113 2.81 2.83 -0.60
CA PHE A 113 2.00 1.73 -1.11
C PHE A 113 2.85 0.49 -1.40
N ASN A 114 3.96 0.65 -2.11
CA ASN A 114 4.88 -0.44 -2.42
C ASN A 114 5.45 -1.12 -1.15
N GLN A 115 5.63 -0.37 -0.06
CA GLN A 115 6.19 -0.89 1.18
C GLN A 115 5.15 -1.51 2.11
N LYS A 116 3.93 -0.96 2.15
CA LYS A 116 2.96 -1.23 3.23
C LYS A 116 1.54 -1.56 2.73
N GLY A 117 1.29 -1.43 1.43
CA GLY A 117 -0.06 -1.48 0.89
C GLY A 117 -0.93 -0.31 1.38
N LEU A 118 -2.23 -0.39 1.11
CA LEU A 118 -3.25 0.50 1.68
C LEU A 118 -4.27 -0.32 2.45
N LYS A 119 -4.85 0.30 3.47
CA LYS A 119 -5.90 -0.31 4.29
C LYS A 119 -6.95 0.72 4.66
N LEU A 120 -8.21 0.30 4.69
CA LEU A 120 -9.35 1.16 4.95
C LEU A 120 -10.41 0.37 5.74
N LYS A 121 -10.87 0.94 6.87
CA LYS A 121 -12.01 0.43 7.64
C LYS A 121 -13.11 1.48 7.57
N LEU A 122 -14.29 1.08 7.12
CA LEU A 122 -15.45 1.96 7.05
C LEU A 122 -16.62 1.33 7.80
N ARG A 123 -17.36 2.16 8.53
CA ARG A 123 -18.53 1.76 9.32
C ARG A 123 -19.70 2.67 8.95
N SER A 124 -20.86 2.08 8.70
CA SER A 124 -22.10 2.77 8.37
C SER A 124 -23.26 2.19 9.20
N ASN A 125 -24.36 2.94 9.27
CA ASN A 125 -25.62 2.48 9.83
C ASN A 125 -26.65 2.37 8.69
N ILE A 126 -27.11 1.15 8.41
CA ILE A 126 -28.12 0.87 7.39
C ILE A 126 -29.36 0.35 8.12
N ASP A 127 -30.41 1.16 8.14
CA ASP A 127 -31.71 0.82 8.74
C ASP A 127 -31.60 0.36 10.21
N GLY A 128 -30.73 1.01 10.99
CA GLY A 128 -30.49 0.68 12.39
C GLY A 128 -29.44 -0.42 12.61
N ASN A 129 -28.96 -1.06 11.55
CA ASN A 129 -27.93 -2.09 11.61
C ASN A 129 -26.56 -1.49 11.32
N ILE A 130 -25.61 -1.76 12.20
CA ILE A 130 -24.24 -1.33 12.02
C ILE A 130 -23.55 -2.28 11.05
N VAL A 131 -23.12 -1.76 9.91
CA VAL A 131 -22.34 -2.50 8.92
C VAL A 131 -20.92 -1.95 8.93
N SER A 132 -19.93 -2.82 8.92
CA SER A 132 -18.53 -2.44 8.84
C SER A 132 -17.81 -3.33 7.82
N ARG A 133 -16.86 -2.73 7.12
CA ARG A 133 -15.99 -3.42 6.16
C ARG A 133 -14.55 -2.95 6.31
N VAL A 134 -13.64 -3.89 6.07
CA VAL A 134 -12.21 -3.66 6.06
C VAL A 134 -11.69 -4.05 4.69
N ALA A 135 -10.97 -3.16 4.04
CA ALA A 135 -10.37 -3.42 2.74
C ALA A 135 -8.85 -3.24 2.82
N TYR A 136 -8.14 -4.10 2.09
CA TYR A 136 -6.71 -4.07 1.92
C TYR A 136 -6.38 -4.10 0.43
N LEU A 137 -5.46 -3.24 0.03
CA LEU A 137 -4.88 -3.23 -1.30
C LEU A 137 -3.38 -3.44 -1.17
N PHE A 138 -2.87 -4.43 -1.90
CA PHE A 138 -1.46 -4.81 -1.88
C PHE A 138 -0.81 -4.48 -3.23
N PRO A 139 0.51 -4.26 -3.26
CA PRO A 139 1.27 -4.31 -4.50
C PRO A 139 1.07 -5.65 -5.22
N SER A 140 1.05 -5.63 -6.54
CA SER A 140 0.81 -6.80 -7.41
C SER A 140 1.80 -7.96 -7.22
N ASP A 141 3.00 -7.67 -6.70
CA ASP A 141 4.05 -8.66 -6.48
C ASP A 141 3.94 -9.36 -5.11
N VAL A 142 2.99 -8.96 -4.27
CA VAL A 142 2.71 -9.61 -2.97
C VAL A 142 1.80 -10.83 -3.18
N GLU A 143 2.27 -11.99 -2.73
CA GLU A 143 1.51 -13.24 -2.84
C GLU A 143 0.46 -13.35 -1.71
N LEU A 144 -0.82 -13.34 -2.08
CA LEU A 144 -1.93 -13.38 -1.11
C LEU A 144 -2.43 -14.80 -0.82
N THR A 145 -1.70 -15.86 -1.20
CA THR A 145 -2.12 -17.28 -1.04
C THR A 145 -2.41 -17.68 0.41
N SER A 146 -1.82 -16.97 1.37
CA SER A 146 -2.05 -17.17 2.81
C SER A 146 -3.25 -16.39 3.37
N LEU A 147 -3.87 -15.52 2.57
CA LEU A 147 -5.13 -14.84 2.88
C LEU A 147 -6.28 -15.63 2.25
N THR A 148 -7.30 -15.95 3.05
CA THR A 148 -8.40 -16.85 2.68
C THR A 148 -9.14 -16.42 1.42
N ALA A 149 -9.58 -17.39 0.59
CA ALA A 149 -10.23 -17.13 -0.69
C ALA A 149 -11.57 -16.40 -0.56
N ASP A 150 -12.33 -16.64 0.51
CA ASP A 150 -13.62 -15.98 0.80
C ASP A 150 -13.49 -14.47 1.08
N SER A 151 -12.26 -13.97 1.11
CA SER A 151 -11.88 -12.60 1.42
C SER A 151 -11.44 -11.80 0.20
N ARG A 152 -11.34 -12.42 -0.98
CA ARG A 152 -10.78 -11.76 -2.17
C ARG A 152 -11.89 -11.09 -2.97
N GLY A 153 -11.64 -9.86 -3.45
CA GLY A 153 -12.55 -9.23 -4.41
C GLY A 153 -12.55 -10.02 -5.72
N THR A 154 -13.69 -10.01 -6.41
CA THR A 154 -13.89 -10.81 -7.63
C THR A 154 -13.11 -10.31 -8.84
N GLU A 155 -12.58 -9.08 -8.80
CA GLU A 155 -12.02 -8.40 -9.98
C GLU A 155 -10.52 -8.07 -9.86
N SER A 156 -9.88 -8.27 -8.71
CA SER A 156 -8.48 -7.89 -8.47
C SER A 156 -7.74 -8.92 -7.62
N GLU A 157 -6.62 -9.42 -8.12
CA GLU A 157 -5.80 -10.44 -7.46
C GLU A 157 -5.02 -9.91 -6.24
N ASN A 158 -4.84 -8.59 -6.15
CA ASN A 158 -4.06 -7.89 -5.14
C ASN A 158 -4.95 -7.12 -4.14
N PHE A 159 -6.24 -7.44 -4.08
CA PHE A 159 -7.23 -6.79 -3.23
C PHE A 159 -7.98 -7.80 -2.34
N VAL A 160 -8.22 -7.40 -1.09
CA VAL A 160 -8.91 -8.22 -0.08
C VAL A 160 -9.94 -7.36 0.65
N ALA A 161 -11.18 -7.83 0.74
CA ALA A 161 -12.27 -7.25 1.52
C ALA A 161 -12.71 -8.24 2.61
N LEU A 162 -12.86 -7.74 3.83
CA LEU A 162 -13.14 -8.51 5.03
C LEU A 162 -14.28 -7.90 5.85
N THR A 163 -14.98 -8.75 6.58
CA THR A 163 -15.75 -8.32 7.75
C THR A 163 -14.80 -8.02 8.93
N PRO A 164 -15.24 -7.26 9.96
CA PRO A 164 -14.44 -7.04 11.15
C PRO A 164 -14.02 -8.34 11.85
N GLU A 165 -14.90 -9.33 11.88
CA GLU A 165 -14.65 -10.63 12.51
C GLU A 165 -13.54 -11.39 11.78
N GLN A 166 -13.62 -11.48 10.44
CA GLN A 166 -12.55 -12.08 9.64
C GLN A 166 -11.22 -11.35 9.80
N ASN A 167 -11.26 -10.03 9.94
CA ASN A 167 -10.08 -9.21 10.16
C ASN A 167 -9.45 -9.42 11.55
N ALA A 168 -10.27 -9.61 12.59
CA ALA A 168 -9.81 -9.85 13.95
C ALA A 168 -9.06 -11.18 14.10
N ASP A 169 -9.37 -12.16 13.25
CA ASP A 169 -8.68 -13.45 13.19
C ASP A 169 -7.30 -13.36 12.48
N LEU A 170 -6.99 -12.23 11.83
CA LEU A 170 -5.71 -12.02 11.19
C LEU A 170 -4.65 -11.60 12.21
N THR A 171 -3.48 -12.20 12.10
CA THR A 171 -2.26 -11.81 12.82
C THR A 171 -1.26 -11.17 11.86
N PRO A 172 -0.43 -10.22 12.33
CA PRO A 172 0.69 -9.72 11.56
C PRO A 172 1.55 -10.89 11.05
N ARG A 173 1.95 -10.82 9.78
CA ARG A 173 2.69 -11.90 9.13
C ARG A 173 3.47 -11.39 7.93
N ASP A 174 4.50 -12.14 7.59
CA ASP A 174 5.28 -11.95 6.38
C ASP A 174 4.53 -12.58 5.19
N LEU A 175 4.31 -11.77 4.16
CA LEU A 175 3.79 -12.19 2.88
C LEU A 175 4.95 -12.23 1.88
N ALA A 176 5.03 -13.30 1.10
CA ALA A 176 6.06 -13.45 0.09
C ALA A 176 5.90 -12.36 -0.99
N ARG A 177 7.03 -11.84 -1.49
CA ARG A 177 7.09 -10.96 -2.66
C ARG A 177 7.84 -11.64 -3.79
N SER A 178 7.35 -11.51 -5.01
CA SER A 178 8.03 -12.03 -6.19
C SER A 178 9.38 -11.31 -6.40
N GLY A 179 10.49 -12.01 -6.10
CA GLY A 179 11.85 -11.51 -6.36
C GLY A 179 12.41 -10.51 -5.35
N HIS A 180 11.77 -10.32 -4.20
CA HIS A 180 12.16 -9.33 -3.19
C HIS A 180 12.12 -9.88 -1.75
N SER A 181 12.52 -9.04 -0.78
CA SER A 181 12.36 -9.32 0.65
C SER A 181 10.88 -9.39 1.03
N ASP A 182 10.59 -10.09 2.13
CA ASP A 182 9.23 -10.25 2.64
C ASP A 182 8.49 -8.92 2.85
N PHE A 183 7.18 -8.95 2.62
CA PHE A 183 6.25 -7.85 2.90
C PHE A 183 5.58 -8.09 4.25
N VAL A 184 5.76 -7.17 5.20
CA VAL A 184 5.14 -7.33 6.53
C VAL A 184 3.72 -6.77 6.51
N PHE A 185 2.74 -7.66 6.56
CA PHE A 185 1.32 -7.30 6.65
C PHE A 185 0.91 -7.03 8.10
N TYR A 186 0.22 -5.90 8.32
CA TYR A 186 -0.34 -5.51 9.62
C TYR A 186 -1.85 -5.28 9.51
N PRO A 187 -2.69 -6.18 10.05
CA PRO A 187 -4.13 -5.98 10.04
C PRO A 187 -4.52 -4.72 10.83
N ILE A 188 -5.64 -4.11 10.47
CA ILE A 188 -6.24 -3.00 11.20
C ILE A 188 -6.71 -3.56 12.55
N GLY A 189 -6.24 -2.95 13.66
CA GLY A 189 -6.75 -3.27 15.00
C GLY A 189 -8.21 -2.85 15.17
N GLU A 190 -8.85 -3.35 16.23
CA GLU A 190 -10.22 -2.93 16.59
C GLU A 190 -10.32 -1.44 16.92
#